data_AF-X1BZ66-F1
#
_entry.id   AF-X1BZ66-F1
#
_cell.length_a   1.000
_cell.length_b   1.000
_cell.length_c   1.000
_cell.angle_alpha   90.00
_cell.angle_beta   90.00
_cell.angle_gamma   90.00
#
_symmetry.space_group_name_H-M   'P 1'
#
loop_
_entity.id
_entity.type
_entity.pdbx_description
1 polymer ?
#
loop_
_entity_poly.entity_id
_entity_poly.type
_entity_poly.pdbx_seq_one_letter_code
_entity_poly.pdbx_strand_id
1 'polypeptide(L)'
;MPHMDIVAGFKGSVDFYLWRGIPCARGWPKSPGKVRSPAVMSQWPAWTYASKEWKQLSPAIQAAYYELATNSGLSARDMQMRGYLQGLYRYPIP
;
A
#
# COMPACT_ATOMS: atom_id res chain seq x y z
N MET A 1 -20.08 16.02 -2.20
CA MET A 1 -19.47 15.47 -0.97
C MET A 1 -19.56 16.54 0.12
N PRO A 2 -19.77 16.20 1.40
CA PRO A 2 -19.82 17.20 2.48
C PRO A 2 -18.47 17.90 2.68
N HIS A 3 -18.47 19.02 3.40
CA HIS A 3 -17.23 19.70 3.80
C HIS A 3 -16.32 18.77 4.62
N MET A 4 -15.00 18.91 4.50
CA MET A 4 -14.04 17.98 5.10
C MET A 4 -14.17 17.92 6.63
N ASP A 5 -14.51 19.05 7.27
CA ASP A 5 -14.70 19.11 8.73
C ASP A 5 -15.87 18.25 9.21
N ILE A 6 -16.95 18.19 8.39
CA ILE A 6 -18.10 17.33 8.67
C ILE A 6 -17.68 15.86 8.53
N VAL A 7 -16.98 15.52 7.46
CA VAL A 7 -16.47 14.15 7.22
C VAL A 7 -15.55 13.70 8.37
N ALA A 8 -14.66 14.58 8.81
CA ALA A 8 -13.75 14.30 9.93
C ALA A 8 -14.50 14.04 11.25
N GLY A 9 -15.62 14.74 11.48
CA GLY A 9 -16.47 14.54 12.67
C GLY A 9 -17.08 13.14 12.79
N PHE A 10 -17.25 12.41 11.67
CA PHE A 10 -17.80 11.05 11.67
C PHE A 10 -16.75 9.94 11.65
N LYS A 11 -15.47 10.29 11.84
CA LYS A 11 -14.36 9.33 11.85
C LYS A 11 -14.64 8.17 12.83
N GLY A 12 -14.53 6.94 12.35
CA GLY A 12 -14.82 5.73 13.12
C GLY A 12 -16.28 5.25 13.08
N SER A 13 -17.21 6.05 12.54
CA SER A 13 -18.64 5.70 12.42
C SER A 13 -19.13 5.64 10.97
N VAL A 14 -18.91 6.71 10.20
CA VAL A 14 -19.34 6.81 8.80
C VAL A 14 -18.15 7.19 7.93
N ASP A 15 -17.93 6.42 6.87
CA ASP A 15 -16.88 6.64 5.89
C ASP A 15 -17.50 7.26 4.62
N PHE A 16 -17.03 8.45 4.26
CA PHE A 16 -17.46 9.21 3.09
C PHE A 16 -16.43 9.07 1.98
N TYR A 17 -16.85 8.63 0.80
CA TYR A 17 -15.95 8.42 -0.33
C TYR A 17 -16.65 8.71 -1.66
N LEU A 18 -15.85 8.89 -2.72
CA LEU A 18 -16.34 9.03 -4.09
C LEU A 18 -16.23 7.68 -4.80
N TRP A 19 -17.36 7.16 -5.27
CA TRP A 19 -17.39 5.99 -6.14
C TRP A 19 -17.79 6.42 -7.55
N ARG A 20 -16.84 6.37 -8.49
CA ARG A 20 -17.05 6.81 -9.88
C ARG A 20 -17.64 8.23 -9.99
N GLY A 21 -17.20 9.14 -9.11
CA GLY A 21 -17.70 10.52 -9.03
C GLY A 21 -18.99 10.70 -8.25
N ILE A 22 -19.63 9.62 -7.79
CA ILE A 22 -20.85 9.67 -6.98
C ILE A 22 -20.47 9.74 -5.50
N PRO A 23 -20.97 10.73 -4.74
CA PRO A 23 -20.74 10.78 -3.29
C PRO A 23 -21.50 9.65 -2.60
N CYS A 24 -20.77 8.82 -1.86
CA CYS A 24 -21.30 7.70 -1.11
C CYS A 24 -20.94 7.82 0.38
N ALA A 25 -21.79 7.25 1.23
CA ALA A 25 -21.53 7.05 2.64
C ALA A 25 -21.73 5.57 2.99
N ARG A 26 -20.86 5.02 3.83
CA ARG A 26 -20.97 3.65 4.35
C ARG A 26 -20.63 3.62 5.84
N GLY A 27 -21.04 2.55 6.52
CA GLY A 27 -20.54 2.28 7.87
C GLY A 27 -19.02 2.13 7.86
N TRP A 28 -18.36 2.67 8.90
CA TRP A 28 -16.90 2.63 8.99
C TRP A 28 -16.39 1.19 8.86
N PRO A 29 -15.35 0.94 8.03
CA PRO A 29 -14.80 -0.39 7.88
C PRO A 29 -14.36 -0.95 9.23
N LYS A 30 -14.92 -2.10 9.62
CA LYS A 30 -14.50 -2.81 10.83
C LYS A 30 -13.21 -3.56 10.53
N SER A 31 -12.25 -3.50 11.46
CA SER A 31 -11.06 -4.33 11.36
C SER A 31 -11.49 -5.81 11.33
N PRO A 32 -10.97 -6.64 10.41
CA PRO A 32 -11.36 -8.05 10.27
C PRO A 32 -10.90 -8.96 11.43
N GLY A 33 -10.42 -8.39 12.53
CA GLY A 33 -9.95 -9.13 13.70
C GLY A 33 -8.50 -9.63 13.58
N LYS A 34 -8.11 -10.51 14.52
CA LYS A 34 -6.74 -11.04 14.65
C LYS A 34 -6.41 -12.13 13.62
N VAL A 35 -7.40 -12.91 13.21
CA VAL A 35 -7.19 -14.02 12.26
C VAL A 35 -7.27 -13.49 10.84
N ARG A 36 -6.18 -13.63 10.09
CA ARG A 36 -6.15 -13.33 8.65
C ARG A 36 -6.32 -14.62 7.85
N SER A 37 -6.66 -14.50 6.58
CA SER A 37 -6.78 -15.67 5.72
C SER A 37 -5.42 -16.38 5.58
N PRO A 38 -5.40 -17.71 5.38
CA PRO A 38 -4.15 -18.46 5.19
C PRO A 38 -3.26 -17.87 4.09
N ALA A 39 -3.86 -17.42 2.99
CA ALA A 39 -3.14 -16.78 1.86
C ALA A 39 -2.48 -15.44 2.22
N VAL A 40 -3.04 -14.69 3.17
CA VAL A 40 -2.40 -13.45 3.67
C VAL A 40 -1.23 -13.81 4.59
N MET A 41 -1.42 -14.77 5.48
CA MET A 41 -0.40 -15.20 6.44
C MET A 41 0.81 -15.83 5.75
N SER A 42 0.60 -16.57 4.67
CA SER A 42 1.69 -17.18 3.89
C SER A 42 2.63 -16.15 3.24
N GLN A 43 2.17 -14.91 3.03
CA GLN A 43 2.99 -13.83 2.46
C GLN A 43 3.84 -13.11 3.52
N TRP A 44 3.51 -13.25 4.82
CA TRP A 44 4.16 -12.51 5.88
C TRP A 44 5.68 -12.71 5.98
N PRO A 45 6.23 -13.93 5.80
CA PRO A 45 7.69 -14.12 5.83
C PRO A 45 8.41 -13.31 4.77
N ALA A 46 7.95 -13.39 3.50
CA ALA A 46 8.54 -12.65 2.39
C ALA A 46 8.40 -11.13 2.57
N TRP A 47 7.22 -10.67 3.00
CA TRP A 47 6.97 -9.25 3.29
C TRP A 47 7.87 -8.73 4.42
N THR A 48 7.97 -9.48 5.52
CA THR A 48 8.79 -9.11 6.68
C THR A 48 10.26 -9.06 6.31
N TYR A 49 10.74 -10.01 5.51
CA TYR A 49 12.10 -10.02 5.02
C TYR A 49 12.39 -8.79 4.15
N ALA A 50 11.61 -8.56 3.09
CA ALA A 50 11.80 -7.43 2.19
C ALA A 50 11.79 -6.08 2.91
N SER A 51 10.90 -5.94 3.90
CA SER A 51 10.74 -4.74 4.71
C SER A 51 11.97 -4.45 5.58
N LYS A 52 12.62 -5.49 6.10
CA LYS A 52 13.88 -5.38 6.87
C LYS A 52 15.06 -5.12 5.94
N GLU A 53 15.08 -5.79 4.78
CA GLU A 53 16.16 -5.73 3.80
C GLU A 53 16.43 -4.30 3.32
N TRP A 54 15.39 -3.44 3.22
CA TRP A 54 15.55 -2.03 2.85
C TRP A 54 16.68 -1.32 3.62
N LYS A 55 16.82 -1.60 4.93
CA LYS A 55 17.86 -0.99 5.77
C LYS A 55 19.25 -1.61 5.56
N GLN A 56 19.32 -2.78 4.96
CA GLN A 56 20.55 -3.53 4.67
C GLN A 56 21.07 -3.25 3.26
N LEU A 57 20.25 -2.68 2.37
CA LEU A 57 20.66 -2.30 1.03
C LEU A 57 21.74 -1.23 1.08
N SER A 58 22.71 -1.35 0.17
CA SER A 58 23.75 -0.35 0.00
C SER A 58 23.14 1.00 -0.41
N PRO A 59 23.78 2.14 -0.06
CA PRO A 59 23.32 3.46 -0.46
C PRO A 59 23.14 3.59 -1.98
N ALA A 60 23.99 2.93 -2.77
CA ALA A 60 23.88 2.92 -4.24
C ALA A 60 22.58 2.26 -4.73
N ILE A 61 22.17 1.15 -4.11
CA ILE A 61 20.91 0.47 -4.47
C ILE A 61 19.71 1.31 -4.00
N GLN A 62 19.78 1.91 -2.81
CA GLN A 62 18.72 2.80 -2.34
C GLN A 62 18.56 4.00 -3.29
N ALA A 63 19.67 4.60 -3.76
CA ALA A 63 19.66 5.68 -4.74
C ALA A 63 18.96 5.27 -6.05
N ALA A 64 19.26 4.08 -6.58
CA ALA A 64 18.58 3.56 -7.77
C ALA A 64 17.06 3.41 -7.56
N TYR A 65 16.62 3.00 -6.36
CA TYR A 65 15.19 2.95 -6.03
C TYR A 65 14.55 4.34 -5.87
N TYR A 66 15.31 5.34 -5.40
CA TYR A 66 14.84 6.73 -5.37
C TYR A 66 14.63 7.27 -6.78
N GLU A 67 15.58 7.04 -7.68
CA GLU A 67 15.45 7.41 -9.09
C GLU A 67 14.24 6.73 -9.73
N LEU A 68 14.08 5.42 -9.50
CA LEU A 68 12.94 4.65 -10.01
C LEU A 68 11.59 5.15 -9.47
N ALA A 69 11.53 5.61 -8.22
CA ALA A 69 10.31 6.09 -7.60
C ALA A 69 9.87 7.49 -8.11
N THR A 70 10.73 8.18 -8.85
CA THR A 70 10.46 9.52 -9.39
C THR A 70 9.14 9.54 -10.18
N ASN A 71 8.27 10.51 -9.89
CA ASN A 71 6.96 10.71 -10.54
C ASN A 71 5.97 9.53 -10.45
N SER A 72 6.23 8.53 -9.60
CA SER A 72 5.36 7.35 -9.47
C SER A 72 4.26 7.49 -8.41
N GLY A 73 4.37 8.46 -7.52
CA GLY A 73 3.52 8.58 -6.31
C GLY A 73 3.82 7.55 -5.22
N LEU A 74 4.85 6.71 -5.40
CA LEU A 74 5.30 5.70 -4.43
C LEU A 74 6.66 6.08 -3.84
N SER A 75 6.99 5.53 -2.67
CA SER A 75 8.34 5.69 -2.11
C SER A 75 9.32 4.69 -2.74
N ALA A 76 10.62 5.00 -2.64
CA ALA A 76 11.70 4.09 -3.03
C ALA A 76 11.60 2.72 -2.34
N ARG A 77 11.20 2.71 -1.07
CA ARG A 77 10.95 1.48 -0.31
C ARG A 77 9.77 0.70 -0.86
N ASP A 78 8.68 1.37 -1.26
CA ASP A 78 7.54 0.70 -1.89
C ASP A 78 7.94 0.06 -3.23
N MET A 79 8.82 0.72 -3.99
CA MET A 79 9.38 0.17 -5.23
C MET A 79 10.24 -1.07 -4.97
N GLN A 80 11.08 -1.04 -3.93
CA GLN A 80 11.87 -2.20 -3.51
C GLN A 80 10.98 -3.37 -3.06
N MET A 81 9.97 -3.09 -2.24
CA MET A 81 9.02 -4.11 -1.78
C MET A 81 8.28 -4.74 -2.95
N ARG A 82 7.83 -3.93 -3.91
CA ARG A 82 7.18 -4.39 -5.14
C ARG A 82 8.14 -5.25 -5.97
N GLY A 83 9.37 -4.77 -6.18
CA GLY A 83 10.40 -5.48 -6.93
C GLY A 83 10.72 -6.84 -6.34
N TYR A 84 10.85 -6.92 -5.01
CA TYR A 84 11.13 -8.17 -4.30
C TYR A 84 9.96 -9.15 -4.37
N LEU A 85 8.73 -8.68 -4.14
CA LEU A 85 7.56 -9.56 -4.02
C LEU A 85 6.96 -10.00 -5.36
N GLN A 86 7.05 -9.15 -6.38
CA GLN A 86 6.35 -9.36 -7.65
C GLN A 86 7.24 -9.23 -8.89
N GLY A 87 8.50 -8.83 -8.72
CA GLY A 87 9.37 -8.41 -9.81
C GLY A 87 9.13 -6.95 -10.22
N LEU A 88 10.21 -6.26 -10.59
CA LEU A 88 10.17 -4.87 -11.08
C LEU A 88 9.60 -4.75 -12.49
N TYR A 89 9.97 -5.70 -13.35
CA TYR A 89 9.53 -5.76 -14.73
C TYR A 89 8.77 -7.06 -14.92
N ARG A 90 7.49 -6.95 -15.27
CA ARG A 90 6.75 -8.10 -15.80
C ARG A 90 7.07 -8.17 -17.29
N TYR A 91 7.70 -9.27 -17.71
CA TYR A 91 7.86 -9.54 -19.13
C TYR A 91 6.45 -9.66 -19.74
N PRO A 92 6.16 -9.06 -20.90
CA PRO A 92 4.89 -9.31 -21.58
C PRO A 92 4.81 -10.80 -21.88
N ILE A 93 3.81 -11.46 -21.31
CA ILE A 93 3.47 -12.84 -21.64
C ILE A 93 2.76 -12.77 -23.00
N PRO A 94 3.19 -13.53 -24.02
CA PRO A 94 2.49 -13.58 -25.30
C PRO A 94 1.03 -14.01 -25.16
#